data_AF-A0A5B7YB00-F1
#
_entry.id   AF-A0A5B7YB00-F1
#
_cell.length_a   1.000
_cell.length_b   1.000
_cell.length_c   1.000
_cell.angle_alpha   90.00
_cell.angle_beta   90.00
_cell.angle_gamma   90.00
#
_symmetry.space_group_name_H-M   'P 1'
#
loop_
_entity.id
_entity.type
_entity.pdbx_description
1 polymer ?
#
loop_
_entity_poly.entity_id
_entity_poly.type
_entity_poly.pdbx_seq_one_letter_code
_entity_poly.pdbx_strand_id
1 'polypeptide(L)'
;MTFKKLLSDHFNKFSASPFLFVGSGMSRRYLGAENWEDLLKKFCEIIGENYTKIRSQADGDLTKIASVLSKSYSEKWWDSEIKGEKDIQYSEHLLKSDSPLKVEISSYLKEIHENVNEDYREEIELLKSSKIDGVITTNWDLFLESIFSEFSVFIGQEGLFASRNYGVAEIYKIHGSCNDPNSLVLTQEDYEKFKKKNPYLSSKLLTIFVEHPIIFLGYSLTDPHILGILEEIVECMPESKMDALKENIIFVEWDPDLDEPTLTESVLLKTLPVNLIRAASYRDIFEVLSEVKRRIPAHIFRQIKDELYELIITNDPKGKLYVKEAQDIGALEGQQEFVVGYGAISKIKKSEEMAKQGLVGLSREDIVRDVIFDNGGYDSASIVFDVFPKLIKGQINIPVFKYLNTAGLIDEDGKVNESGLCDSLAIRVGHNVEHYRPRGSEERRAGTIPQVKKGIEELYNTVGFNLFLRMAVFVPPRILDLDALEKILKKHADDDFSPGEKSQFIKIVCVYDLVKYSRRYGFA
;
A
#
# COMPACT_ATOMS: atom_id res chain seq x y z
N MET A 1 -9.53 -2.63 35.35
CA MET A 1 -9.76 -2.11 33.98
C MET A 1 -10.58 -3.15 33.25
N THR A 2 -11.47 -2.77 32.34
CA THR A 2 -12.18 -3.74 31.48
C THR A 2 -11.20 -4.42 30.52
N PHE A 3 -11.45 -5.67 30.14
CA PHE A 3 -10.62 -6.45 29.21
C PHE A 3 -10.31 -5.68 27.91
N LYS A 4 -11.35 -5.09 27.29
CA LYS A 4 -11.21 -4.28 26.07
C LYS A 4 -10.21 -3.13 26.22
N LYS A 5 -10.19 -2.46 27.38
CA LYS A 5 -9.24 -1.37 27.64
C LYS A 5 -7.81 -1.89 27.74
N LEU A 6 -7.59 -3.00 28.43
CA LEU A 6 -6.26 -3.63 28.53
C LEU A 6 -5.75 -4.05 27.14
N LEU A 7 -6.61 -4.64 26.32
CA LEU A 7 -6.26 -5.06 24.97
C LEU A 7 -6.00 -3.86 24.05
N SER A 8 -6.81 -2.81 24.12
CA SER A 8 -6.60 -1.56 23.37
C SER A 8 -5.30 -0.88 23.77
N ASP A 9 -5.03 -0.75 25.08
CA ASP A 9 -3.78 -0.19 25.59
C ASP A 9 -2.56 -1.01 25.14
N HIS A 10 -2.70 -2.33 25.04
CA HIS A 10 -1.68 -3.22 24.49
C HIS A 10 -1.43 -2.93 23.00
N PHE A 11 -2.47 -2.84 22.16
CA PHE A 11 -2.30 -2.54 20.74
C PHE A 11 -1.75 -1.14 20.46
N ASN A 12 -2.08 -0.15 21.31
CA ASN A 12 -1.56 1.21 21.19
C ASN A 12 -0.04 1.32 21.43
N LYS A 13 0.62 0.28 21.94
CA LYS A 13 2.09 0.22 22.04
C LYS A 13 2.75 0.07 20.67
N PHE A 14 2.05 -0.51 19.69
CA PHE A 14 2.62 -0.82 18.38
C PHE A 14 2.31 0.29 17.37
N SER A 15 3.28 0.56 16.50
CA SER A 15 3.11 1.50 15.39
C SER A 15 2.40 0.89 14.18
N ALA A 16 2.45 -0.43 14.04
CA ALA A 16 1.88 -1.18 12.92
C ALA A 16 0.58 -1.89 13.31
N SER A 17 -0.29 -2.17 12.34
CA SER A 17 -1.53 -2.89 12.63
C SER A 17 -1.25 -4.39 12.79
N PRO A 18 -2.10 -5.14 13.49
CA PRO A 18 -1.87 -6.56 13.71
C PRO A 18 -1.94 -7.39 12.43
N PHE A 19 -1.22 -8.51 12.44
CA PHE A 19 -1.44 -9.64 11.54
C PHE A 19 -2.22 -10.73 12.27
N LEU A 20 -3.12 -11.41 11.56
CA LEU A 20 -3.76 -12.61 12.08
C LEU A 20 -3.00 -13.84 11.63
N PHE A 21 -2.71 -14.76 12.54
CA PHE A 21 -2.24 -16.09 12.22
C PHE A 21 -3.35 -17.09 12.52
N VAL A 22 -4.01 -17.61 11.49
CA VAL A 22 -5.26 -18.34 11.60
C VAL A 22 -5.11 -19.83 11.31
N GLY A 23 -5.50 -20.66 12.27
CA GLY A 23 -5.51 -22.12 12.20
C GLY A 23 -6.91 -22.71 12.05
N SER A 24 -6.97 -24.04 12.00
CA SER A 24 -8.18 -24.78 11.66
C SER A 24 -9.30 -24.64 12.70
N GLY A 25 -8.98 -24.21 13.93
CA GLY A 25 -9.98 -23.89 14.95
C GLY A 25 -10.98 -22.81 14.51
N MET A 26 -10.57 -21.88 13.65
CA MET A 26 -11.49 -20.88 13.08
C MET A 26 -12.47 -21.52 12.10
N SER A 27 -12.00 -22.36 11.17
CA SER A 27 -12.85 -23.08 10.22
C SER A 27 -13.79 -24.06 10.94
N ARG A 28 -13.31 -24.72 12.01
CA ARG A 28 -14.14 -25.57 12.87
C ARG A 28 -15.27 -24.78 13.54
N ARG A 29 -14.95 -23.60 14.09
CA ARG A 29 -15.92 -22.74 14.78
C ARG A 29 -16.99 -22.20 13.82
N TYR A 30 -16.57 -21.61 12.70
CA TYR A 30 -17.47 -20.84 11.84
C TYR A 30 -18.07 -21.64 10.68
N LEU A 31 -17.39 -22.68 10.18
CA LEU A 31 -17.88 -23.50 9.06
C LEU A 31 -18.33 -24.91 9.49
N GLY A 32 -18.12 -25.28 10.75
CA GLY A 32 -18.35 -26.65 11.22
C GLY A 32 -17.39 -27.68 10.60
N ALA A 33 -16.24 -27.25 10.11
CA ALA A 33 -15.23 -28.13 9.54
C ALA A 33 -14.70 -29.13 10.58
N GLU A 34 -14.18 -30.26 10.13
CA GLU A 34 -13.51 -31.24 10.98
C GLU A 34 -12.12 -30.76 11.43
N ASN A 35 -11.63 -31.33 12.54
CA ASN A 35 -10.19 -31.28 12.81
C ASN A 35 -9.45 -32.22 11.84
N TRP A 36 -8.12 -32.15 11.82
CA TRP A 36 -7.33 -32.92 10.85
C TRP A 36 -7.52 -34.44 10.96
N GLU A 37 -7.60 -34.98 12.18
CA GLU A 37 -7.79 -36.43 12.37
C GLU A 37 -9.16 -36.88 11.86
N ASP A 38 -10.21 -36.13 12.19
CA ASP A 38 -11.59 -36.47 11.82
C ASP A 38 -11.85 -36.25 10.32
N LEU A 39 -11.17 -35.29 9.70
CA LEU A 39 -11.14 -35.15 8.24
C LEU A 39 -10.56 -36.41 7.58
N LEU A 40 -9.42 -36.91 8.07
CA LEU A 40 -8.82 -38.14 7.54
C LEU A 40 -9.72 -39.36 7.76
N LYS A 41 -10.39 -39.46 8.92
CA LYS A 41 -11.38 -40.53 9.18
C LYS A 41 -12.52 -40.49 8.17
N LYS A 42 -13.10 -39.31 7.92
CA LYS A 42 -14.16 -39.11 6.94
C LYS A 42 -13.77 -39.61 5.55
N PHE A 43 -12.58 -39.24 5.07
CA PHE A 43 -12.11 -39.70 3.77
C PHE A 43 -11.70 -41.18 3.73
N CYS A 44 -11.37 -41.80 4.88
CA CYS A 44 -11.28 -43.27 4.96
C CYS A 44 -12.65 -43.93 4.77
N GLU A 45 -13.68 -43.43 5.47
CA GLU A 45 -15.03 -43.98 5.43
C GLU A 45 -15.65 -43.90 4.03
N ILE A 46 -15.43 -42.80 3.31
CA ILE A 46 -15.91 -42.60 1.94
C ILE A 46 -15.45 -43.72 1.00
N ILE A 47 -14.20 -44.18 1.10
CA ILE A 47 -13.65 -45.27 0.28
C ILE A 47 -13.79 -46.65 0.94
N GLY A 48 -14.53 -46.75 2.04
CA GLY A 48 -14.68 -47.97 2.82
C GLY A 48 -13.37 -48.51 3.41
N GLU A 49 -12.38 -47.65 3.67
CA GLU A 49 -11.18 -48.02 4.41
C GLU A 49 -11.38 -47.90 5.92
N ASN A 50 -10.74 -48.80 6.67
CA ASN A 50 -10.76 -48.75 8.12
C ASN A 50 -9.66 -47.79 8.62
N TYR A 51 -10.05 -46.70 9.28
CA TYR A 51 -9.09 -45.73 9.81
C TYR A 51 -8.08 -46.35 10.79
N THR A 52 -8.50 -47.27 11.66
CA THR A 52 -7.59 -47.95 12.61
C THR A 52 -6.51 -48.75 11.90
N LYS A 53 -6.84 -49.42 10.79
CA LYS A 53 -5.87 -50.11 9.93
C LYS A 53 -4.84 -49.13 9.36
N ILE A 54 -5.28 -48.02 8.76
CA ILE A 54 -4.38 -47.00 8.20
C ILE A 54 -3.50 -46.39 9.32
N ARG A 55 -4.10 -46.05 10.46
CA ARG A 55 -3.40 -45.52 11.65
C ARG A 55 -2.29 -46.45 12.12
N SER A 56 -2.53 -47.77 12.13
CA SER A 56 -1.55 -48.77 12.55
C SER A 56 -0.34 -48.87 11.60
N GLN A 57 -0.55 -48.59 10.30
CA GLN A 57 0.53 -48.59 9.29
C GLN A 57 1.39 -47.32 9.34
N ALA A 58 0.92 -46.30 10.06
CA ALA A 58 1.48 -44.96 10.10
C ALA A 58 2.02 -44.57 11.48
N ASP A 59 2.13 -45.52 12.42
CA ASP A 59 2.57 -45.29 13.80
C ASP A 59 1.75 -44.23 14.55
N GLY A 60 0.51 -43.97 14.12
CA GLY A 60 -0.34 -42.92 14.68
C GLY A 60 0.00 -41.48 14.25
N ASP A 61 0.98 -41.28 13.38
CA ASP A 61 1.35 -39.96 12.86
C ASP A 61 0.39 -39.50 11.76
N LEU A 62 -0.20 -38.32 11.91
CA LEU A 62 -1.23 -37.81 10.98
C LEU A 62 -0.70 -37.59 9.56
N THR A 63 0.57 -37.18 9.39
CA THR A 63 1.17 -36.97 8.07
C THR A 63 1.38 -38.29 7.34
N LYS A 64 1.84 -39.33 8.05
CA LYS A 64 1.95 -40.69 7.53
C LYS A 64 0.59 -41.31 7.22
N ILE A 65 -0.40 -41.08 8.08
CA ILE A 65 -1.78 -41.52 7.84
C ILE A 65 -2.28 -40.93 6.53
N ALA A 66 -2.07 -39.63 6.32
CA ALA A 66 -2.44 -38.98 5.07
C ALA A 66 -1.70 -39.57 3.86
N SER A 67 -0.40 -39.88 3.97
CA SER A 67 0.36 -40.55 2.90
C SER A 67 -0.18 -41.94 2.56
N VAL A 68 -0.52 -42.75 3.57
CA VAL A 68 -1.08 -44.10 3.40
C VAL A 68 -2.49 -44.01 2.82
N LEU A 69 -3.35 -43.16 3.41
CA LEU A 69 -4.71 -42.91 2.91
C LEU A 69 -4.67 -42.46 1.47
N SER A 70 -3.78 -41.53 1.11
CA SER A 70 -3.66 -41.02 -0.25
C SER A 70 -3.41 -42.10 -1.29
N LYS A 71 -2.60 -43.12 -0.95
CA LYS A 71 -2.34 -44.27 -1.83
C LYS A 71 -3.61 -45.12 -2.00
N SER A 72 -4.23 -45.53 -0.89
CA SER A 72 -5.46 -46.32 -0.92
C SER A 72 -6.63 -45.58 -1.57
N TYR A 73 -6.71 -44.27 -1.39
CA TYR A 73 -7.72 -43.41 -2.00
C TYR A 73 -7.54 -43.38 -3.51
N SER A 74 -6.32 -43.18 -4.00
CA SER A 74 -6.02 -43.18 -5.44
C SER A 74 -6.39 -44.50 -6.12
N GLU A 75 -6.06 -45.64 -5.49
CA GLU A 75 -6.38 -46.97 -6.02
C GLU A 75 -7.88 -47.21 -6.19
N LYS A 76 -8.70 -46.69 -5.25
CA LYS A 76 -10.15 -46.90 -5.25
C LYS A 76 -10.91 -45.84 -6.03
N TRP A 77 -10.38 -44.61 -6.10
CA TRP A 77 -11.13 -43.46 -6.59
C TRP A 77 -11.45 -43.54 -8.08
N TRP A 78 -10.51 -44.00 -8.92
CA TRP A 78 -10.65 -44.03 -10.38
C TRP A 78 -11.85 -44.83 -10.87
N ASP A 79 -12.11 -45.96 -10.22
CA ASP A 79 -13.18 -46.91 -10.56
C ASP A 79 -14.43 -46.73 -9.68
N SER A 80 -14.46 -45.71 -8.82
CA SER A 80 -15.58 -45.44 -7.90
C SER A 80 -16.51 -44.34 -8.39
N GLU A 81 -17.76 -44.38 -7.95
CA GLU A 81 -18.74 -43.31 -8.19
C GLU A 81 -18.39 -42.00 -7.46
N ILE A 82 -17.53 -42.04 -6.43
CA ILE A 82 -17.09 -40.88 -5.63
C ILE A 82 -16.49 -39.79 -6.52
N LYS A 83 -15.76 -40.22 -7.54
CA LYS A 83 -15.12 -39.35 -8.53
C LYS A 83 -16.09 -38.41 -9.23
N GLY A 84 -17.31 -38.85 -9.52
CA GLY A 84 -18.24 -38.10 -10.36
C GLY A 84 -17.58 -37.65 -11.67
N GLU A 85 -17.68 -36.36 -11.99
CA GLU A 85 -17.04 -35.73 -13.16
C GLU A 85 -15.66 -35.10 -12.85
N LYS A 86 -15.13 -35.32 -11.64
CA LYS A 86 -13.92 -34.60 -11.19
C LYS A 86 -12.66 -35.00 -11.93
N ASP A 87 -12.62 -36.18 -12.57
CA ASP A 87 -11.51 -36.57 -13.45
C ASP A 87 -11.41 -35.70 -14.70
N ILE A 88 -12.55 -35.23 -15.21
CA ILE A 88 -12.60 -34.28 -16.32
C ILE A 88 -12.33 -32.87 -15.79
N GLN A 89 -13.07 -32.45 -14.75
CA GLN A 89 -13.00 -31.07 -14.21
C GLN A 89 -11.61 -30.70 -13.68
N TYR A 90 -10.92 -31.65 -13.05
CA TYR A 90 -9.58 -31.45 -12.45
C TYR A 90 -8.47 -32.18 -13.22
N SER A 91 -8.69 -32.52 -14.48
CA SER A 91 -7.73 -33.23 -15.34
C SER A 91 -6.30 -32.66 -15.28
N GLU A 92 -6.16 -31.33 -15.33
CA GLU A 92 -4.86 -30.65 -15.24
C GLU A 92 -4.17 -30.79 -13.86
N HIS A 93 -4.94 -31.06 -12.81
CA HIS A 93 -4.45 -31.25 -11.45
C HIS A 93 -4.15 -32.73 -11.13
N LEU A 94 -4.69 -33.69 -11.89
CA LEU A 94 -4.51 -35.13 -11.64
C LEU A 94 -3.18 -35.66 -12.22
N LEU A 95 -2.08 -35.03 -11.82
CA LEU A 95 -0.73 -35.34 -12.31
C LEU A 95 0.08 -36.25 -11.38
N LYS A 96 -0.39 -36.44 -10.14
CA LYS A 96 0.31 -37.21 -9.11
C LYS A 96 -0.63 -38.23 -8.49
N SER A 97 -0.05 -39.27 -7.87
CA SER A 97 -0.82 -40.31 -7.20
C SER A 97 -1.63 -39.80 -6.01
N ASP A 98 -1.24 -38.68 -5.41
CA ASP A 98 -1.93 -38.06 -4.28
C ASP A 98 -3.01 -37.04 -4.66
N SER A 99 -3.07 -36.66 -5.95
CA SER A 99 -4.02 -35.67 -6.45
C SER A 99 -5.49 -36.04 -6.21
N PRO A 100 -5.96 -37.31 -6.36
CA PRO A 100 -7.37 -37.65 -6.11
C PRO A 100 -7.88 -37.27 -4.73
N LEU A 101 -7.15 -37.63 -3.67
CA LEU A 101 -7.54 -37.29 -2.29
C LEU A 101 -7.59 -35.77 -2.09
N LYS A 102 -6.58 -35.05 -2.61
CA LYS A 102 -6.50 -33.59 -2.49
C LYS A 102 -7.62 -32.88 -3.26
N VAL A 103 -8.02 -33.39 -4.43
CA VAL A 103 -9.16 -32.87 -5.20
C VAL A 103 -10.46 -33.06 -4.43
N GLU A 104 -10.68 -34.23 -3.83
CA GLU A 104 -11.88 -34.51 -3.05
C GLU A 104 -11.95 -33.66 -1.76
N ILE A 105 -10.84 -33.53 -1.03
CA ILE A 105 -10.74 -32.60 0.11
C ILE A 105 -11.04 -31.17 -0.36
N SER A 106 -10.48 -30.76 -1.50
CA SER A 106 -10.69 -29.40 -2.01
C SER A 106 -12.14 -29.13 -2.41
N SER A 107 -12.81 -30.11 -3.05
CA SER A 107 -14.24 -30.03 -3.37
C SER A 107 -15.07 -29.91 -2.10
N TYR A 108 -14.80 -30.78 -1.12
CA TYR A 108 -15.47 -30.77 0.17
C TYR A 108 -15.32 -29.43 0.90
N LEU A 109 -14.10 -28.87 0.93
CA LEU A 109 -13.84 -27.59 1.58
C LEU A 109 -14.54 -26.41 0.90
N LYS A 110 -14.73 -26.47 -0.43
CA LYS A 110 -15.52 -25.48 -1.17
C LYS A 110 -17.01 -25.59 -0.84
N GLU A 111 -17.52 -26.80 -0.62
CA GLU A 111 -18.92 -27.01 -0.24
C GLU A 111 -19.21 -26.51 1.19
N ILE A 112 -18.36 -26.83 2.17
CA ILE A 112 -18.59 -26.38 3.56
C ILE A 112 -18.41 -24.87 3.73
N HIS A 113 -17.73 -24.20 2.80
CA HIS A 113 -17.59 -22.76 2.81
C HIS A 113 -18.97 -22.06 2.79
N GLU A 114 -19.99 -22.70 2.24
CA GLU A 114 -21.37 -22.20 2.21
C GLU A 114 -22.09 -22.38 3.57
N ASN A 115 -21.55 -23.21 4.47
CA ASN A 115 -22.15 -23.54 5.77
C ASN A 115 -21.70 -22.59 6.90
N VAL A 116 -21.70 -21.28 6.64
CA VAL A 116 -21.36 -20.30 7.68
C VAL A 116 -22.40 -20.36 8.80
N ASN A 117 -21.95 -20.67 10.03
CA ASN A 117 -22.83 -20.77 11.18
C ASN A 117 -23.35 -19.37 11.60
N GLU A 118 -24.65 -19.19 11.45
CA GLU A 118 -25.36 -17.94 11.70
C GLU A 118 -25.31 -17.47 13.17
N ASP A 119 -25.10 -18.38 14.12
CA ASP A 119 -24.96 -18.03 15.54
C ASP A 119 -23.77 -17.09 15.79
N TYR A 120 -22.79 -17.09 14.88
CA TYR A 120 -21.59 -16.28 14.96
C TYR A 120 -21.58 -15.05 14.03
N ARG A 121 -22.72 -14.70 13.42
CA ARG A 121 -22.81 -13.58 12.46
C ARG A 121 -22.19 -12.28 12.99
N GLU A 122 -22.43 -11.95 14.26
CA GLU A 122 -21.88 -10.74 14.89
C GLU A 122 -20.35 -10.78 15.00
N GLU A 123 -19.76 -11.93 15.37
CA GLU A 123 -18.30 -12.10 15.40
C GLU A 123 -17.71 -11.95 13.99
N ILE A 124 -18.39 -12.50 13.00
CA ILE A 124 -17.97 -12.47 11.59
C ILE A 124 -17.97 -11.04 11.03
N GLU A 125 -19.02 -10.26 11.30
CA GLU A 125 -19.08 -8.85 10.88
C GLU A 125 -18.00 -8.00 11.58
N LEU A 126 -17.75 -8.24 12.87
CA LEU A 126 -16.65 -7.58 13.58
C LEU A 126 -15.29 -7.96 12.99
N LEU A 127 -15.08 -9.24 12.67
CA LEU A 127 -13.85 -9.72 12.02
C LEU A 127 -13.65 -9.04 10.66
N LYS A 128 -14.72 -8.93 9.86
CA LYS A 128 -14.69 -8.23 8.55
C LYS A 128 -14.31 -6.76 8.68
N SER A 129 -14.76 -6.10 9.74
CA SER A 129 -14.42 -4.70 10.03
C SER A 129 -13.05 -4.49 10.70
N SER A 130 -12.35 -5.58 11.06
CA SER A 130 -11.09 -5.53 11.80
C SER A 130 -9.98 -4.88 10.96
N LYS A 131 -9.24 -3.95 11.56
CA LYS A 131 -8.16 -3.22 10.89
C LYS A 131 -6.84 -3.94 11.07
N ILE A 132 -6.59 -4.91 10.20
CA ILE A 132 -5.37 -5.73 10.17
C ILE A 132 -4.51 -5.42 8.95
N ASP A 133 -3.21 -5.71 9.02
CA ASP A 133 -2.29 -5.55 7.88
C ASP A 133 -2.20 -6.80 7.00
N GLY A 134 -2.55 -7.97 7.52
CA GLY A 134 -2.62 -9.18 6.73
C GLY A 134 -2.98 -10.41 7.54
N VAL A 135 -3.07 -11.53 6.84
CA VAL A 135 -3.43 -12.84 7.39
C VAL A 135 -2.41 -13.86 6.94
N ILE A 136 -1.95 -14.71 7.86
CA ILE A 136 -1.19 -15.92 7.59
C ILE A 136 -2.07 -17.09 8.02
N THR A 137 -2.20 -18.12 7.20
CA THR A 137 -3.03 -19.28 7.55
C THR A 137 -2.47 -20.59 7.02
N THR A 138 -2.66 -21.64 7.80
CA THR A 138 -2.42 -23.03 7.39
C THR A 138 -3.70 -23.72 6.88
N ASN A 139 -4.81 -22.99 6.80
CA ASN A 139 -6.10 -23.54 6.40
C ASN A 139 -6.22 -23.58 4.88
N TRP A 140 -6.91 -24.60 4.37
CA TRP A 140 -7.11 -24.79 2.93
C TRP A 140 -8.41 -24.18 2.42
N ASP A 141 -9.42 -24.00 3.27
CA ASP A 141 -10.74 -23.45 2.93
C ASP A 141 -10.71 -21.95 2.56
N LEU A 142 -11.83 -21.43 2.04
CA LEU A 142 -11.94 -20.05 1.53
C LEU A 142 -12.51 -19.04 2.54
N PHE A 143 -12.60 -19.39 3.83
CA PHE A 143 -13.26 -18.54 4.82
C PHE A 143 -12.63 -17.15 4.89
N LEU A 144 -11.32 -17.07 5.06
CA LEU A 144 -10.63 -15.79 5.25
C LEU A 144 -10.63 -14.95 3.97
N GLU A 145 -10.58 -15.56 2.79
CA GLU A 145 -10.76 -14.87 1.51
C GLU A 145 -12.15 -14.23 1.39
N SER A 146 -13.20 -14.88 1.90
CA SER A 146 -14.55 -14.31 1.89
C SER A 146 -14.71 -13.12 2.85
N ILE A 147 -14.01 -13.16 3.98
CA ILE A 147 -14.02 -12.08 4.98
C ILE A 147 -13.22 -10.88 4.48
N PHE A 148 -12.01 -11.12 3.98
CA PHE A 148 -11.09 -10.09 3.51
C PHE A 148 -10.97 -10.10 1.98
N SER A 149 -12.11 -9.94 1.30
CA SER A 149 -12.21 -10.04 -0.17
C SER A 149 -11.34 -9.04 -0.95
N GLU A 150 -10.89 -7.97 -0.29
CA GLU A 150 -10.01 -6.96 -0.88
C GLU A 150 -8.52 -7.30 -0.75
N PHE A 151 -8.17 -8.38 -0.06
CA PHE A 151 -6.78 -8.76 0.17
C PHE A 151 -6.26 -9.63 -0.98
N SER A 152 -4.98 -9.47 -1.30
CA SER A 152 -4.32 -10.33 -2.29
C SER A 152 -3.94 -11.68 -1.67
N VAL A 153 -4.36 -12.77 -2.32
CA VAL A 153 -4.13 -14.14 -1.82
C VAL A 153 -2.88 -14.73 -2.46
N PHE A 154 -1.97 -15.23 -1.62
CA PHE A 154 -0.76 -15.94 -2.05
C PHE A 154 -0.84 -17.39 -1.56
N ILE A 155 -0.79 -18.34 -2.49
CA ILE A 155 -0.92 -19.76 -2.22
C ILE A 155 0.47 -20.42 -2.21
N GLY A 156 0.78 -21.09 -1.11
CA GLY A 156 2.06 -21.76 -0.90
C GLY A 156 3.26 -20.83 -1.01
N GLN A 157 4.44 -21.42 -1.16
CA GLN A 157 5.69 -20.66 -1.31
C GLN A 157 5.86 -20.10 -2.71
N GLU A 158 5.30 -20.75 -3.74
CA GLU A 158 5.42 -20.32 -5.15
C GLU A 158 4.66 -19.03 -5.43
N GLY A 159 3.49 -18.85 -4.79
CA GLY A 159 2.73 -17.60 -4.86
C GLY A 159 3.55 -16.38 -4.42
N LEU A 160 4.41 -16.54 -3.41
CA LEU A 160 5.27 -15.46 -2.91
C LEU A 160 6.32 -14.99 -3.92
N PHE A 161 6.73 -15.85 -4.87
CA PHE A 161 7.68 -15.50 -5.93
C PHE A 161 7.01 -14.92 -7.17
N ALA A 162 5.74 -15.27 -7.41
CA ALA A 162 5.03 -14.96 -8.65
C ALA A 162 4.39 -13.56 -8.66
N SER A 163 4.30 -12.88 -7.53
CA SER A 163 3.44 -11.71 -7.39
C SER A 163 4.00 -10.63 -6.47
N ARG A 164 3.54 -9.39 -6.67
CA ARG A 164 4.03 -8.21 -5.94
C ARG A 164 3.66 -8.32 -4.48
N ASN A 165 4.67 -8.50 -3.65
CA ASN A 165 4.51 -8.64 -2.21
C ASN A 165 4.86 -7.31 -1.53
N TYR A 166 3.86 -6.69 -0.90
CA TYR A 166 4.01 -5.42 -0.21
C TYR A 166 3.91 -5.51 1.30
N GLY A 167 3.58 -6.68 1.86
CA GLY A 167 3.41 -6.89 3.30
C GLY A 167 2.15 -6.23 3.87
N VAL A 168 1.15 -5.90 3.04
CA VAL A 168 -0.07 -5.21 3.47
C VAL A 168 -1.27 -5.57 2.59
N ALA A 169 -2.42 -5.86 3.24
CA ALA A 169 -3.63 -6.41 2.64
C ALA A 169 -3.38 -7.71 1.88
N GLU A 170 -2.77 -8.68 2.56
CA GLU A 170 -2.33 -9.95 1.98
C GLU A 170 -2.80 -11.13 2.83
N ILE A 171 -3.21 -12.22 2.17
CA ILE A 171 -3.53 -13.52 2.79
C ILE A 171 -2.50 -14.54 2.32
N TYR A 172 -1.68 -15.02 3.25
CA TYR A 172 -0.64 -16.03 3.00
C TYR A 172 -1.13 -17.41 3.40
N LYS A 173 -1.50 -18.23 2.41
CA LYS A 173 -1.92 -19.62 2.62
C LYS A 173 -0.74 -20.56 2.51
N ILE A 174 0.04 -20.65 3.59
CA ILE A 174 1.35 -21.29 3.59
C ILE A 174 1.28 -22.81 3.37
N HIS A 175 0.15 -23.44 3.67
CA HIS A 175 -0.08 -24.88 3.45
C HIS A 175 -0.94 -25.19 2.22
N GLY A 176 -1.07 -24.23 1.29
CA GLY A 176 -1.88 -24.39 0.08
C GLY A 176 -3.33 -23.97 0.25
N SER A 177 -4.15 -24.19 -0.78
CA SER A 177 -5.55 -23.77 -0.83
C SER A 177 -6.40 -24.75 -1.64
N CYS A 178 -7.67 -24.94 -1.28
CA CYS A 178 -8.61 -25.76 -2.04
C CYS A 178 -8.87 -25.26 -3.48
N ASN A 179 -8.47 -24.01 -3.79
CA ASN A 179 -8.49 -23.52 -5.17
C ASN A 179 -7.38 -24.14 -6.05
N ASP A 180 -6.29 -24.62 -5.45
CA ASP A 180 -5.23 -25.38 -6.12
C ASP A 180 -4.97 -26.68 -5.33
N PRO A 181 -5.70 -27.77 -5.64
CA PRO A 181 -5.59 -29.03 -4.92
C PRO A 181 -4.16 -29.56 -4.75
N ASN A 182 -3.27 -29.36 -5.72
CA ASN A 182 -1.91 -29.88 -5.65
C ASN A 182 -0.98 -29.06 -4.75
N SER A 183 -1.42 -27.86 -4.33
CA SER A 183 -0.70 -27.01 -3.38
C SER A 183 -0.86 -27.46 -1.92
N LEU A 184 -1.87 -28.28 -1.61
CA LEU A 184 -2.18 -28.73 -0.25
C LEU A 184 -0.99 -29.46 0.37
N VAL A 185 -0.55 -28.99 1.54
CA VAL A 185 0.46 -29.65 2.37
C VAL A 185 -0.26 -30.64 3.29
N LEU A 186 -0.47 -31.87 2.82
CA LEU A 186 -1.31 -32.88 3.47
C LEU A 186 -0.51 -34.11 3.92
N THR A 187 0.32 -34.67 3.03
CA THR A 187 1.06 -35.92 3.23
C THR A 187 2.42 -35.68 3.88
N GLN A 188 3.05 -36.72 4.44
CA GLN A 188 4.42 -36.63 4.95
C GLN A 188 5.38 -36.07 3.88
N GLU A 189 5.25 -36.54 2.64
CA GLU A 189 6.06 -36.09 1.50
C GLU A 189 5.87 -34.58 1.23
N ASP A 190 4.66 -34.05 1.40
CA ASP A 190 4.41 -32.61 1.27
C ASP A 190 5.09 -31.81 2.38
N TYR A 191 5.00 -32.26 3.64
CA TYR A 191 5.64 -31.59 4.77
C TYR A 191 7.17 -31.61 4.65
N GLU A 192 7.75 -32.72 4.22
CA GLU A 192 9.19 -32.82 3.94
C GLU A 192 9.62 -31.86 2.82
N LYS A 193 8.81 -31.73 1.77
CA LYS A 193 9.06 -30.79 0.67
C LYS A 193 8.91 -29.34 1.14
N PHE A 194 7.91 -29.04 1.95
CA PHE A 194 7.66 -27.71 2.52
C PHE A 194 8.85 -27.26 3.38
N LYS A 195 9.34 -28.13 4.28
CA LYS A 195 10.49 -27.85 5.15
C LYS A 195 11.79 -27.63 4.36
N LYS A 196 12.00 -28.35 3.25
CA LYS A 196 13.20 -28.19 2.40
C LYS A 196 13.25 -26.88 1.62
N LYS A 197 12.10 -26.31 1.24
CA LYS A 197 12.01 -25.10 0.42
C LYS A 197 11.95 -23.78 1.25
N ASN A 198 12.25 -23.82 2.55
CA ASN A 198 11.80 -22.83 3.55
C ASN A 198 12.56 -21.48 3.74
N PRO A 199 13.78 -21.21 3.24
CA PRO A 199 14.51 -20.00 3.68
C PRO A 199 13.80 -18.66 3.40
N TYR A 200 13.10 -18.54 2.27
CA TYR A 200 12.42 -17.31 1.90
C TYR A 200 11.13 -17.09 2.71
N LEU A 201 10.34 -18.15 2.91
CA LEU A 201 9.12 -18.05 3.71
C LEU A 201 9.46 -17.76 5.17
N SER A 202 10.43 -18.47 5.76
CA SER A 202 10.86 -18.22 7.14
C SER A 202 11.38 -16.78 7.31
N SER A 203 12.19 -16.25 6.37
CA SER A 203 12.66 -14.86 6.47
C SER A 203 11.53 -13.83 6.36
N LYS A 204 10.52 -14.08 5.51
CA LYS A 204 9.36 -13.19 5.39
C LYS A 204 8.50 -13.22 6.65
N LEU A 205 8.21 -14.41 7.19
CA LEU A 205 7.47 -14.57 8.44
C LEU A 205 8.21 -13.89 9.60
N LEU A 206 9.53 -14.07 9.69
CA LEU A 206 10.37 -13.39 10.67
C LEU A 206 10.21 -11.86 10.59
N THR A 207 10.29 -11.27 9.39
CA THR A 207 10.10 -9.82 9.22
C THR A 207 8.71 -9.38 9.70
N ILE A 208 7.65 -10.12 9.34
CA ILE A 208 6.28 -9.81 9.78
C ILE A 208 6.17 -9.84 11.31
N PHE A 209 6.75 -10.85 11.97
CA PHE A 209 6.71 -11.01 13.43
C PHE A 209 7.50 -9.93 14.18
N VAL A 210 8.51 -9.34 13.53
CA VAL A 210 9.29 -8.22 14.08
C VAL A 210 8.54 -6.90 13.92
N GLU A 211 7.88 -6.70 12.78
CA GLU A 211 7.26 -5.43 12.39
C GLU A 211 5.83 -5.27 12.93
N HIS A 212 5.11 -6.37 13.14
CA HIS A 212 3.69 -6.37 13.48
C HIS A 212 3.38 -7.22 14.73
N PRO A 213 2.38 -6.81 15.54
CA PRO A 213 1.80 -7.72 16.52
C PRO A 213 1.03 -8.84 15.81
N ILE A 214 1.19 -10.08 16.28
CA ILE A 214 0.64 -11.30 15.68
C ILE A 214 -0.40 -11.90 16.63
N ILE A 215 -1.61 -12.11 16.12
CA ILE A 215 -2.72 -12.70 16.85
C ILE A 215 -2.99 -14.10 16.31
N PHE A 216 -2.64 -15.11 17.09
CA PHE A 216 -2.92 -16.51 16.78
C PHE A 216 -4.36 -16.86 17.14
N LEU A 217 -5.15 -17.25 16.13
CA LEU A 217 -6.54 -17.65 16.27
C LEU A 217 -6.72 -19.09 15.80
N GLY A 218 -7.41 -19.91 16.59
CA GLY A 218 -7.76 -21.28 16.18
C GLY A 218 -6.57 -22.25 16.14
N TYR A 219 -5.52 -22.00 16.92
CA TYR A 219 -4.43 -22.93 17.17
C TYR A 219 -4.44 -23.43 18.61
N SER A 220 -3.95 -24.66 18.80
CA SER A 220 -3.50 -25.09 20.11
C SER A 220 -2.11 -24.51 20.40
N LEU A 221 -1.85 -24.13 21.65
CA LEU A 221 -0.50 -23.80 22.14
C LEU A 221 0.48 -24.97 22.00
N THR A 222 -0.03 -26.20 21.79
CA THR A 222 0.77 -27.42 21.65
C THR A 222 0.91 -27.89 20.20
N ASP A 223 0.48 -27.10 19.21
CA ASP A 223 0.58 -27.47 17.80
C ASP A 223 2.06 -27.57 17.36
N PRO A 224 2.58 -28.76 17.00
CA PRO A 224 4.00 -28.95 16.68
C PRO A 224 4.46 -28.12 15.47
N HIS A 225 3.57 -27.82 14.52
CA HIS A 225 3.92 -27.04 13.34
C HIS A 225 4.07 -25.56 13.68
N ILE A 226 3.18 -25.02 14.50
CA ILE A 226 3.29 -23.63 14.99
C ILE A 226 4.50 -23.49 15.92
N LEU A 227 4.71 -24.44 16.82
CA LEU A 227 5.89 -24.44 17.68
C LEU A 227 7.19 -24.47 16.85
N GLY A 228 7.26 -25.28 15.79
CA GLY A 228 8.42 -25.29 14.89
C GLY A 228 8.65 -23.95 14.17
N ILE A 229 7.59 -23.29 13.68
CA ILE A 229 7.70 -21.96 13.06
C ILE A 229 8.20 -20.93 14.08
N LEU A 230 7.67 -20.95 15.31
CA LEU A 230 8.09 -20.06 16.38
C LEU A 230 9.54 -20.33 16.83
N GLU A 231 9.96 -21.59 16.90
CA GLU A 231 11.35 -21.97 17.21
C GLU A 231 12.32 -21.37 16.18
N GLU A 232 12.04 -21.53 14.89
CA GLU A 232 12.87 -20.96 13.81
C GLU A 232 12.98 -19.42 13.92
N ILE A 233 11.89 -18.75 14.27
CA ILE A 233 11.84 -17.30 14.44
C ILE A 233 12.67 -16.86 15.66
N VAL A 234 12.49 -17.54 16.80
CA VAL A 234 13.23 -17.25 18.04
C VAL A 234 14.73 -17.46 17.86
N GLU A 235 15.14 -18.55 17.19
CA GLU A 235 16.55 -18.84 16.91
C GLU A 235 17.22 -17.78 16.03
N CYS A 236 16.47 -17.15 15.12
CA CYS A 236 16.99 -16.13 14.23
C CYS A 236 17.06 -14.73 14.85
N MET A 237 16.49 -14.54 16.05
CA MET A 237 16.29 -13.21 16.62
C MET A 237 17.40 -12.83 17.62
N PRO A 238 17.95 -11.60 17.54
CA PRO A 238 18.92 -11.14 18.54
C PRO A 238 18.31 -11.09 19.94
N GLU A 239 19.08 -11.49 20.98
CA GLU A 239 18.62 -11.44 22.38
C GLU A 239 18.07 -10.07 22.77
N SER A 240 18.66 -8.99 22.26
CA SER A 240 18.25 -7.59 22.52
C SER A 240 16.86 -7.22 21.98
N LYS A 241 16.26 -8.07 21.14
CA LYS A 241 14.93 -7.89 20.55
C LYS A 241 13.90 -8.88 21.09
N MET A 242 14.29 -9.77 22.01
CA MET A 242 13.39 -10.81 22.51
C MET A 242 12.20 -10.26 23.26
N ASP A 243 12.36 -9.20 24.04
CA ASP A 243 11.23 -8.62 24.77
C ASP A 243 10.19 -7.99 23.83
N ALA A 244 10.63 -7.42 22.70
CA ALA A 244 9.71 -6.91 21.67
C ALA A 244 8.92 -8.05 21.00
N LEU A 245 9.56 -9.19 20.71
CA LEU A 245 8.87 -10.35 20.15
C LEU A 245 7.81 -10.90 21.11
N LYS A 246 8.12 -10.97 22.40
CA LYS A 246 7.17 -11.42 23.44
C LYS A 246 5.93 -10.52 23.48
N GLU A 247 6.12 -9.20 23.42
CA GLU A 247 5.01 -8.26 23.37
C GLU A 247 4.21 -8.40 22.07
N ASN A 248 4.87 -8.71 20.95
CA ASN A 248 4.20 -8.85 19.65
C ASN A 248 3.27 -10.08 19.57
N ILE A 249 3.50 -11.15 20.33
CA ILE A 249 2.75 -12.41 20.16
C ILE A 249 1.58 -12.51 21.14
N ILE A 250 0.38 -12.69 20.58
CA ILE A 250 -0.86 -12.94 21.32
C ILE A 250 -1.48 -14.25 20.82
N PHE A 251 -1.73 -15.18 21.73
CA PHE A 251 -2.51 -16.38 21.48
C PHE A 251 -3.94 -16.22 21.99
N VAL A 252 -4.92 -16.66 21.22
CA VAL A 252 -6.32 -16.69 21.63
C VAL A 252 -6.76 -18.14 21.75
N GLU A 253 -7.08 -18.54 22.98
CA GLU A 253 -7.65 -19.84 23.32
C GLU A 253 -9.15 -19.68 23.53
N TRP A 254 -9.93 -20.50 22.81
CA TRP A 254 -11.37 -20.55 22.99
C TRP A 254 -11.70 -21.41 24.20
N ASP A 255 -12.36 -20.81 25.19
CA ASP A 255 -12.81 -21.46 26.41
C ASP A 255 -14.31 -21.14 26.62
N PRO A 256 -15.23 -22.04 26.21
CA PRO A 256 -16.66 -21.76 26.25
C PRO A 256 -17.23 -21.67 27.67
N ASP A 257 -16.52 -22.20 28.67
CA ASP A 257 -16.96 -22.21 30.07
C ASP A 257 -16.55 -20.93 30.83
N LEU A 258 -15.89 -19.99 30.15
CA LEU A 258 -15.38 -18.76 30.71
C LEU A 258 -16.45 -17.64 30.74
N ASP A 259 -16.67 -17.05 31.91
CA ASP A 259 -17.64 -15.95 32.06
C ASP A 259 -17.18 -14.63 31.41
N GLU A 260 -15.91 -14.24 31.62
CA GLU A 260 -15.33 -13.00 31.10
C GLU A 260 -13.96 -13.27 30.46
N PRO A 261 -13.62 -12.60 29.33
CA PRO A 261 -12.34 -12.78 28.68
C PRO A 261 -11.17 -12.31 29.56
N THR A 262 -10.09 -13.08 29.56
CA THR A 262 -8.89 -12.78 30.34
C THR A 262 -7.68 -12.60 29.45
N LEU A 263 -6.79 -11.66 29.80
CA LEU A 263 -5.46 -11.49 29.21
C LEU A 263 -4.41 -11.80 30.27
N THR A 264 -3.58 -12.81 30.03
CA THR A 264 -2.56 -13.33 30.94
C THR A 264 -1.24 -13.56 30.21
N GLU A 265 -0.16 -13.83 30.94
CA GLU A 265 1.09 -14.31 30.35
C GLU A 265 1.15 -15.84 30.42
N SER A 266 1.62 -16.46 29.35
CA SER A 266 1.91 -17.89 29.27
C SER A 266 3.32 -18.10 28.73
N VAL A 267 3.87 -19.31 28.82
CA VAL A 267 5.21 -19.65 28.32
C VAL A 267 5.12 -20.76 27.29
N LEU A 268 5.56 -20.46 26.07
CA LEU A 268 5.78 -21.42 24.98
C LEU A 268 7.26 -21.81 24.91
N LEU A 269 7.56 -22.94 24.27
CA LEU A 269 8.94 -23.36 23.97
C LEU A 269 9.88 -23.38 25.19
N LYS A 270 9.32 -23.64 26.38
CA LYS A 270 9.97 -23.60 27.71
C LYS A 270 10.45 -22.21 28.17
N THR A 271 10.70 -21.26 27.26
CA THR A 271 11.37 -19.98 27.60
C THR A 271 10.81 -18.76 26.88
N LEU A 272 9.78 -18.88 26.03
CA LEU A 272 9.17 -17.77 25.30
C LEU A 272 7.86 -17.32 25.98
N PRO A 273 7.87 -16.24 26.77
CA PRO A 273 6.63 -15.62 27.26
C PRO A 273 5.80 -15.12 26.08
N VAL A 274 4.50 -15.39 26.12
CA VAL A 274 3.52 -14.89 25.17
C VAL A 274 2.29 -14.39 25.91
N ASN A 275 1.59 -13.43 25.30
CA ASN A 275 0.30 -13.01 25.81
C ASN A 275 -0.75 -14.07 25.45
N LEU A 276 -1.54 -14.51 26.42
CA LEU A 276 -2.62 -15.47 26.25
C LEU A 276 -3.95 -14.81 26.58
N ILE A 277 -4.82 -14.74 25.59
CA ILE A 277 -6.22 -14.40 25.73
C ILE A 277 -7.02 -15.69 25.83
N ARG A 278 -7.86 -15.81 26.86
CA ARG A 278 -8.91 -16.82 26.94
C ARG A 278 -10.25 -16.14 26.82
N ALA A 279 -11.13 -16.67 25.97
CA ALA A 279 -12.45 -16.10 25.78
C ALA A 279 -13.47 -17.15 25.29
N ALA A 280 -14.70 -17.05 25.78
CA ALA A 280 -15.83 -17.82 25.24
C ALA A 280 -16.33 -17.30 23.88
N SER A 281 -16.10 -16.02 23.62
CA SER A 281 -16.47 -15.30 22.40
C SER A 281 -15.34 -14.39 21.92
N TYR A 282 -15.18 -14.24 20.62
CA TYR A 282 -14.16 -13.37 20.02
C TYR A 282 -14.64 -11.92 19.79
N ARG A 283 -15.90 -11.60 20.13
CA ARG A 283 -16.50 -10.27 19.91
C ARG A 283 -15.64 -9.15 20.48
N ASP A 284 -15.26 -9.25 21.75
CA ASP A 284 -14.46 -8.22 22.42
C ASP A 284 -13.09 -8.00 21.76
N ILE A 285 -12.49 -9.06 21.22
CA ILE A 285 -11.21 -9.00 20.53
C ILE A 285 -11.40 -8.27 19.20
N PHE A 286 -12.38 -8.68 18.40
CA PHE A 286 -12.62 -8.12 17.07
C PHE A 286 -13.16 -6.69 17.13
N GLU A 287 -13.94 -6.35 18.15
CA GLU A 287 -14.39 -4.97 18.40
C GLU A 287 -13.19 -4.05 18.65
N VAL A 288 -12.26 -4.46 19.53
CA VAL A 288 -11.02 -3.70 19.74
C VAL A 288 -10.21 -3.56 18.45
N LEU A 289 -10.11 -4.63 17.64
CA LEU A 289 -9.43 -4.58 16.34
C LEU A 289 -10.12 -3.67 15.32
N SER A 290 -11.45 -3.55 15.36
CA SER A 290 -12.21 -2.63 14.52
C SER A 290 -12.01 -1.16 14.92
N GLU A 291 -11.74 -0.91 16.20
CA GLU A 291 -11.55 0.43 16.77
C GLU A 291 -10.13 0.98 16.60
N VAL A 292 -9.13 0.11 16.31
CA VAL A 292 -7.74 0.54 16.09
C VAL A 292 -7.71 1.71 15.11
N LYS A 293 -7.07 2.82 15.49
CA LYS A 293 -7.06 4.04 14.66
C LYS A 293 -6.12 3.85 13.48
N ARG A 294 -6.67 3.56 12.31
CA ARG A 294 -5.95 3.53 11.05
C ARG A 294 -6.34 4.73 10.19
N ARG A 295 -5.35 5.45 9.66
CA ARG A 295 -5.58 6.64 8.81
C ARG A 295 -5.98 6.28 7.37
N ILE A 296 -5.48 5.14 6.86
CA ILE A 296 -5.77 4.65 5.49
C ILE A 296 -6.01 3.14 5.56
N PRO A 297 -7.10 2.59 4.99
CA PRO A 297 -7.34 1.14 4.92
C PRO A 297 -6.18 0.37 4.24
N ALA A 298 -5.93 -0.87 4.66
CA ALA A 298 -4.82 -1.69 4.17
C ALA A 298 -4.83 -1.86 2.64
N HIS A 299 -5.99 -2.19 2.09
CA HIS A 299 -6.15 -2.46 0.66
C HIS A 299 -5.90 -1.20 -0.17
N ILE A 300 -6.30 -0.01 0.32
CA ILE A 300 -5.97 1.26 -0.34
C ILE A 300 -4.47 1.47 -0.31
N PHE A 301 -3.81 1.33 0.84
CA PHE A 301 -2.36 1.51 0.92
C PHE A 301 -1.59 0.52 0.02
N ARG A 302 -2.11 -0.69 -0.16
CA ARG A 302 -1.58 -1.64 -1.15
C ARG A 302 -1.71 -1.11 -2.57
N GLN A 303 -2.90 -0.68 -2.99
CA GLN A 303 -3.16 -0.12 -4.32
C GLN A 303 -2.21 1.06 -4.63
N ILE A 304 -1.98 1.92 -3.62
CA ILE A 304 -0.99 3.01 -3.70
C ILE A 304 0.41 2.47 -4.04
N LYS A 305 0.87 1.42 -3.34
CA LYS A 305 2.19 0.82 -3.57
C LYS A 305 2.29 0.16 -4.94
N ASP A 306 1.23 -0.50 -5.39
CA ASP A 306 1.12 -1.06 -6.74
C ASP A 306 1.30 0.01 -7.82
N GLU A 307 0.55 1.10 -7.72
CA GLU A 307 0.61 2.21 -8.69
C GLU A 307 1.98 2.90 -8.71
N LEU A 308 2.56 3.18 -7.54
CA LEU A 308 3.91 3.77 -7.44
C LEU A 308 4.98 2.88 -8.05
N TYR A 309 4.87 1.56 -7.87
CA TYR A 309 5.81 0.60 -8.40
C TYR A 309 5.72 0.50 -9.93
N GLU A 310 4.51 0.45 -10.49
CA GLU A 310 4.31 0.49 -11.95
C GLU A 310 4.96 1.72 -12.57
N LEU A 311 4.75 2.90 -11.99
CA LEU A 311 5.35 4.16 -12.47
C LEU A 311 6.88 4.13 -12.52
N ILE A 312 7.53 3.37 -11.64
CA ILE A 312 9.00 3.24 -11.59
C ILE A 312 9.50 2.24 -12.64
N ILE A 313 8.74 1.17 -12.92
CA ILE A 313 9.17 0.09 -13.81
C ILE A 313 8.80 0.34 -15.26
N THR A 314 7.61 0.88 -15.52
CA THR A 314 7.24 1.27 -16.88
C THR A 314 7.91 2.60 -17.20
N ASN A 315 8.95 2.58 -18.04
CA ASN A 315 9.53 3.77 -18.66
C ASN A 315 8.55 4.52 -19.61
N ASP A 316 7.25 4.20 -19.56
CA ASP A 316 6.19 4.80 -20.35
C ASP A 316 5.34 5.74 -19.47
N PRO A 317 5.41 7.07 -19.66
CA PRO A 317 4.66 8.05 -18.89
C PRO A 317 3.14 8.05 -19.16
N LYS A 318 2.60 7.07 -19.90
CA LYS A 318 1.18 7.00 -20.30
C LYS A 318 0.30 6.11 -19.42
N GLY A 319 0.84 5.53 -18.34
CA GLY A 319 0.05 4.78 -17.35
C GLY A 319 -0.92 5.70 -16.61
N LYS A 320 -2.13 5.89 -17.15
CA LYS A 320 -3.20 6.68 -16.53
C LYS A 320 -3.60 6.03 -15.20
N LEU A 321 -3.16 6.63 -14.09
CA LEU A 321 -3.63 6.30 -12.74
C LEU A 321 -5.10 6.72 -12.58
N TYR A 322 -5.99 5.74 -12.51
CA TYR A 322 -7.39 5.96 -12.17
C TYR A 322 -7.57 6.08 -10.64
N VAL A 323 -7.31 7.26 -10.09
CA VAL A 323 -7.73 7.56 -8.71
C VAL A 323 -9.25 7.76 -8.69
N LYS A 324 -10.02 6.87 -8.08
CA LYS A 324 -11.44 7.15 -7.79
C LYS A 324 -11.55 8.34 -6.85
N GLU A 325 -12.48 9.24 -7.10
CA GLU A 325 -12.71 10.40 -6.24
C GLU A 325 -13.08 9.96 -4.82
N ALA A 326 -12.67 10.74 -3.83
CA ALA A 326 -13.00 10.55 -2.41
C ALA A 326 -14.52 10.55 -2.12
N GLN A 327 -15.36 10.82 -3.12
CA GLN A 327 -16.82 10.81 -3.03
C GLN A 327 -17.40 9.38 -3.16
N ASP A 328 -16.65 8.42 -3.71
CA ASP A 328 -17.06 7.02 -3.82
C ASP A 328 -16.64 6.15 -2.61
N ILE A 329 -15.88 6.72 -1.66
CA ILE A 329 -15.60 6.10 -0.37
C ILE A 329 -16.61 6.69 0.62
N GLY A 330 -17.73 5.98 0.80
CA GLY A 330 -18.84 6.42 1.63
C GLY A 330 -18.42 6.95 3.00
N ALA A 331 -18.85 8.19 3.26
CA ALA A 331 -19.08 8.79 4.58
C ALA A 331 -18.02 8.50 5.67
N LEU A 332 -16.95 9.28 5.69
CA LEU A 332 -16.22 9.58 6.92
C LEU A 332 -16.11 11.09 7.07
N GLU A 333 -17.12 11.69 7.74
CA GLU A 333 -17.02 13.03 8.27
C GLU A 333 -15.85 13.10 9.27
N GLY A 334 -14.93 14.02 9.02
CA GLY A 334 -13.96 14.47 10.02
C GLY A 334 -12.63 13.72 10.04
N GLN A 335 -11.78 13.92 9.02
CA GLN A 335 -10.32 13.81 9.17
C GLN A 335 -9.62 14.55 8.02
N GLN A 336 -9.29 15.82 8.25
CA GLN A 336 -8.59 16.71 7.30
C GLN A 336 -7.05 16.55 7.29
N GLU A 337 -6.51 15.52 7.93
CA GLU A 337 -5.06 15.41 8.18
C GLU A 337 -4.45 14.11 7.62
N PHE A 338 -4.54 13.93 6.30
CA PHE A 338 -3.60 13.06 5.58
C PHE A 338 -3.32 13.60 4.17
N VAL A 339 -2.63 14.75 4.12
CA VAL A 339 -1.98 15.28 2.92
C VAL A 339 -0.49 14.96 3.03
N VAL A 340 -0.12 13.70 2.90
CA VAL A 340 1.29 13.31 2.78
C VAL A 340 1.42 12.31 1.65
N GLY A 341 2.05 12.73 0.55
CA GLY A 341 2.50 11.84 -0.54
C GLY A 341 1.58 11.71 -1.76
N TYR A 342 0.30 12.10 -1.70
CA TYR A 342 -0.64 12.10 -2.84
C TYR A 342 -0.82 13.48 -3.51
N GLY A 343 -0.04 14.48 -3.07
CA GLY A 343 -0.07 15.85 -3.60
C GLY A 343 0.48 16.00 -5.01
N ALA A 344 1.34 15.08 -5.47
CA ALA A 344 1.88 15.11 -6.82
C ALA A 344 0.85 14.62 -7.86
N ILE A 345 0.06 13.60 -7.53
CA ILE A 345 -0.92 13.00 -8.46
C ILE A 345 -2.27 13.75 -8.41
N SER A 346 -2.68 14.31 -7.28
CA SER A 346 -3.84 15.22 -7.24
C SER A 346 -3.59 16.53 -8.00
N LYS A 347 -2.34 17.00 -8.08
CA LYS A 347 -1.96 18.10 -9.00
C LYS A 347 -2.01 17.67 -10.47
N ILE A 348 -1.62 16.43 -10.79
CA ILE A 348 -1.70 15.88 -12.15
C ILE A 348 -3.15 15.66 -12.58
N LYS A 349 -4.02 15.18 -11.68
CA LYS A 349 -5.46 15.08 -11.91
C LYS A 349 -6.17 16.42 -11.95
N LYS A 350 -5.76 17.42 -11.15
CA LYS A 350 -6.23 18.79 -11.35
C LYS A 350 -5.89 19.27 -12.77
N SER A 351 -4.68 19.05 -13.27
CA SER A 351 -4.37 19.41 -14.67
C SER A 351 -5.16 18.62 -15.73
N GLU A 352 -5.57 17.38 -15.47
CA GLU A 352 -6.35 16.58 -16.43
C GLU A 352 -7.88 16.77 -16.33
N GLU A 353 -8.43 17.04 -15.14
CA GLU A 353 -9.86 17.35 -14.90
C GLU A 353 -10.18 18.83 -15.18
N MET A 354 -9.21 19.74 -15.02
CA MET A 354 -9.36 21.16 -15.39
C MET A 354 -9.43 21.39 -16.90
N ALA A 355 -9.14 20.37 -17.72
CA ALA A 355 -9.43 20.41 -19.15
C ALA A 355 -10.95 20.35 -19.44
N LYS A 356 -11.80 20.00 -18.45
CA LYS A 356 -13.26 19.89 -18.62
C LYS A 356 -14.11 20.74 -17.68
N GLN A 357 -13.57 21.29 -16.59
CA GLN A 357 -14.28 22.25 -15.74
C GLN A 357 -13.51 23.57 -15.67
N GLY A 358 -14.13 24.62 -16.23
CA GLY A 358 -13.48 25.83 -16.73
C GLY A 358 -12.71 26.69 -15.72
N LEU A 359 -12.07 27.72 -16.28
CA LEU A 359 -11.14 28.73 -15.73
C LEU A 359 -11.48 29.37 -14.35
N VAL A 360 -12.63 29.03 -13.76
CA VAL A 360 -13.11 29.45 -12.45
C VAL A 360 -12.39 28.67 -11.35
N GLY A 361 -11.23 29.17 -10.91
CA GLY A 361 -10.53 28.61 -9.74
C GLY A 361 -9.00 28.61 -9.80
N LEU A 362 -8.42 29.07 -10.91
CA LEU A 362 -6.96 29.12 -11.07
C LEU A 362 -6.28 30.00 -10.01
N SER A 363 -5.31 29.41 -9.31
CA SER A 363 -4.47 30.11 -8.35
C SER A 363 -3.18 30.65 -9.00
N ARG A 364 -2.46 31.50 -8.26
CA ARG A 364 -1.15 32.04 -8.69
C ARG A 364 -0.12 30.91 -8.88
N GLU A 365 -0.18 29.89 -8.03
CA GLU A 365 0.67 28.72 -8.10
C GLU A 365 0.42 27.89 -9.36
N ASP A 366 -0.83 27.82 -9.82
CA ASP A 366 -1.17 27.09 -11.06
C ASP A 366 -0.54 27.78 -12.28
N ILE A 367 -0.62 29.12 -12.35
CA ILE A 367 0.04 29.93 -13.40
C ILE A 367 1.56 29.76 -13.36
N VAL A 368 2.16 29.81 -12.16
CA VAL A 368 3.61 29.63 -11.98
C VAL A 368 4.04 28.23 -12.43
N ARG A 369 3.27 27.19 -12.07
CA ARG A 369 3.56 25.81 -12.46
C ARG A 369 3.44 25.60 -13.97
N ASP A 370 2.39 26.12 -14.59
CA ASP A 370 2.19 25.99 -16.03
C ASP A 370 3.29 26.69 -16.84
N VAL A 371 3.85 27.80 -16.34
CA VAL A 371 5.00 28.45 -16.98
C VAL A 371 6.27 27.60 -16.90
N ILE A 372 6.44 26.80 -15.84
CA ILE A 372 7.61 25.92 -15.67
C ILE A 372 7.48 24.64 -16.52
N PHE A 373 6.29 24.03 -16.56
CA PHE A 373 6.09 22.70 -17.16
C PHE A 373 5.42 22.70 -18.54
N ASP A 374 4.76 23.80 -18.91
CA ASP A 374 4.01 23.93 -20.16
C ASP A 374 2.97 22.82 -20.41
N ASN A 375 2.25 22.44 -19.36
CA ASN A 375 1.37 21.27 -19.36
C ASN A 375 -0.09 21.57 -18.96
N GLY A 376 -0.45 22.84 -18.75
CA GLY A 376 -1.77 23.25 -18.29
C GLY A 376 -2.84 23.30 -19.38
N GLY A 377 -2.46 23.37 -20.66
CA GLY A 377 -3.40 23.33 -21.79
C GLY A 377 -4.46 24.44 -21.80
N TYR A 378 -4.22 25.53 -21.08
CA TYR A 378 -5.18 26.63 -20.92
C TYR A 378 -5.31 27.48 -22.19
N ASP A 379 -6.52 27.98 -22.46
CA ASP A 379 -6.72 29.02 -23.47
C ASP A 379 -6.12 30.36 -22.97
N SER A 380 -5.04 30.81 -23.63
CA SER A 380 -4.28 31.98 -23.20
C SER A 380 -5.08 33.27 -23.22
N ALA A 381 -6.03 33.44 -24.15
CA ALA A 381 -6.91 34.61 -24.18
C ALA A 381 -7.80 34.64 -22.92
N SER A 382 -8.38 33.51 -22.55
CA SER A 382 -9.17 33.38 -21.32
C SER A 382 -8.35 33.64 -20.05
N ILE A 383 -7.09 33.18 -19.99
CA ILE A 383 -6.19 33.52 -18.86
C ILE A 383 -6.00 35.04 -18.76
N VAL A 384 -5.75 35.70 -19.89
CA VAL A 384 -5.49 37.14 -19.94
C VAL A 384 -6.72 37.96 -19.56
N PHE A 385 -7.90 37.65 -20.11
CA PHE A 385 -9.09 38.48 -19.99
C PHE A 385 -10.04 38.08 -18.85
N ASP A 386 -10.04 36.81 -18.41
CA ASP A 386 -11.00 36.33 -17.39
C ASP A 386 -10.35 35.97 -16.05
N VAL A 387 -9.09 35.53 -16.06
CA VAL A 387 -8.38 35.04 -14.86
C VAL A 387 -7.50 36.12 -14.24
N PHE A 388 -6.61 36.74 -15.00
CA PHE A 388 -5.71 37.77 -14.48
C PHE A 388 -6.42 38.95 -13.82
N PRO A 389 -7.57 39.47 -14.30
CA PRO A 389 -8.28 40.54 -13.60
C PRO A 389 -8.73 40.17 -12.18
N LYS A 390 -8.97 38.88 -11.91
CA LYS A 390 -9.39 38.38 -10.59
C LYS A 390 -8.19 37.99 -9.72
N LEU A 391 -7.14 37.46 -10.34
CA LEU A 391 -5.97 36.89 -9.66
C LEU A 391 -4.95 37.96 -9.28
N ILE A 392 -4.78 38.99 -10.11
CA ILE A 392 -3.79 40.06 -9.90
C ILE A 392 -4.38 41.15 -9.00
N LYS A 393 -4.33 40.91 -7.68
CA LYS A 393 -4.69 41.91 -6.66
C LYS A 393 -3.44 42.54 -6.06
N GLY A 394 -3.21 43.83 -6.34
CA GLY A 394 -2.09 44.59 -5.78
C GLY A 394 -0.70 44.21 -6.33
N GLN A 395 0.34 44.33 -5.52
CA GLN A 395 1.75 44.09 -5.91
C GLN A 395 2.18 42.62 -5.76
N ILE A 396 1.52 41.71 -6.49
CA ILE A 396 1.92 40.30 -6.55
C ILE A 396 2.84 40.01 -7.75
N ASN A 397 3.86 39.17 -7.56
CA ASN A 397 4.70 38.70 -8.68
C ASN A 397 4.04 37.49 -9.34
N ILE A 398 3.70 37.57 -10.62
CA ILE A 398 3.06 36.48 -11.35
C ILE A 398 3.55 36.54 -12.80
N PRO A 399 3.92 35.41 -13.42
CA PRO A 399 4.31 35.39 -14.82
C PRO A 399 3.09 35.64 -15.70
N VAL A 400 3.28 36.42 -16.77
CA VAL A 400 2.21 36.90 -17.66
C VAL A 400 2.58 36.81 -19.14
N PHE A 401 3.86 36.79 -19.48
CA PHE A 401 4.35 36.94 -20.85
C PHE A 401 4.11 35.69 -21.70
N LYS A 402 4.14 34.48 -21.12
CA LYS A 402 3.72 33.24 -21.78
C LYS A 402 2.33 33.39 -22.39
N TYR A 403 1.36 33.82 -21.58
CA TYR A 403 -0.04 33.93 -22.02
C TYR A 403 -0.26 35.12 -22.96
N LEU A 404 0.40 36.25 -22.72
CA LEU A 404 0.34 37.38 -23.66
C LEU A 404 0.90 37.01 -25.04
N ASN A 405 2.03 36.30 -25.10
CA ASN A 405 2.65 35.87 -26.36
C ASN A 405 1.77 34.85 -27.10
N THR A 406 1.34 33.81 -26.39
CA THR A 406 0.53 32.73 -26.98
C THR A 406 -0.91 33.17 -27.32
N ALA A 407 -1.45 34.21 -26.67
CA ALA A 407 -2.69 34.86 -27.07
C ALA A 407 -2.55 35.81 -28.29
N GLY A 408 -1.35 35.95 -28.85
CA GLY A 408 -1.09 36.81 -30.00
C GLY A 408 -1.09 38.31 -29.67
N LEU A 409 -0.91 38.67 -28.39
CA LEU A 409 -0.89 40.06 -27.94
C LEU A 409 0.51 40.69 -27.94
N ILE A 410 1.56 39.94 -28.29
CA ILE A 410 2.94 40.43 -28.41
C ILE A 410 3.37 40.38 -29.89
N ASP A 411 3.81 41.52 -30.43
CA ASP A 411 4.33 41.60 -31.80
C ASP A 411 5.78 41.10 -31.91
N GLU A 412 6.36 41.16 -33.12
CA GLU A 412 7.75 40.70 -33.37
C GLU A 412 8.80 41.55 -32.64
N ASP A 413 8.48 42.82 -32.33
CA ASP A 413 9.36 43.75 -31.62
C ASP A 413 9.21 43.69 -30.09
N GLY A 414 8.35 42.78 -29.58
CA GLY A 414 8.11 42.60 -28.14
C GLY A 414 7.21 43.65 -27.50
N LYS A 415 6.49 44.43 -28.32
CA LYS A 415 5.47 45.38 -27.89
C LYS A 415 4.13 44.66 -27.71
N VAL A 416 3.42 45.01 -26.64
CA VAL A 416 2.17 44.34 -26.26
C VAL A 416 0.98 45.19 -26.69
N ASN A 417 -0.04 44.57 -27.28
CA ASN A 417 -1.34 45.18 -27.50
C ASN A 417 -2.10 45.24 -26.17
N GLU A 418 -2.17 46.43 -25.59
CA GLU A 418 -2.81 46.66 -24.28
C GLU A 418 -4.34 46.81 -24.36
N SER A 419 -4.93 46.75 -25.56
CA SER A 419 -6.38 46.87 -25.75
C SER A 419 -7.14 45.78 -25.00
N GLY A 420 -8.01 46.17 -24.06
CA GLY A 420 -8.84 45.27 -23.27
C GLY A 420 -8.15 44.63 -22.06
N LEU A 421 -6.87 44.93 -21.80
CA LEU A 421 -6.18 44.45 -20.60
C LEU A 421 -6.67 45.21 -19.36
N CYS A 422 -6.72 44.54 -18.21
CA CYS A 422 -6.99 45.21 -16.94
C CYS A 422 -5.78 46.04 -16.49
N ASP A 423 -6.02 47.12 -15.72
CA ASP A 423 -4.97 48.04 -15.25
C ASP A 423 -3.78 47.33 -14.56
N SER A 424 -4.10 46.30 -13.77
CA SER A 424 -3.09 45.53 -13.03
C SER A 424 -2.16 44.72 -13.96
N LEU A 425 -2.66 44.30 -15.12
CA LEU A 425 -1.88 43.59 -16.13
C LEU A 425 -1.11 44.58 -17.01
N ALA A 426 -1.71 45.71 -17.39
CA ALA A 426 -1.05 46.78 -18.15
C ALA A 426 0.22 47.31 -17.43
N ILE A 427 0.18 47.46 -16.11
CA ILE A 427 1.38 47.82 -15.32
C ILE A 427 2.52 46.79 -15.50
N ARG A 428 2.17 45.49 -15.52
CA ARG A 428 3.15 44.39 -15.61
C ARG A 428 3.70 44.21 -17.02
N VAL A 429 2.96 44.60 -18.05
CA VAL A 429 3.47 44.71 -19.41
C VAL A 429 4.69 45.62 -19.46
N GLY A 430 4.72 46.70 -18.67
CA GLY A 430 5.88 47.61 -18.57
C GLY A 430 7.10 47.04 -17.81
N HIS A 431 6.97 45.89 -17.15
CA HIS A 431 8.07 45.35 -16.34
C HIS A 431 9.23 44.84 -17.21
N ASN A 432 10.43 45.07 -16.70
CA ASN A 432 11.69 44.50 -17.18
C ASN A 432 12.35 43.71 -16.03
N VAL A 433 13.48 43.03 -16.29
CA VAL A 433 14.17 42.23 -15.26
C VAL A 433 14.53 43.01 -13.98
N GLU A 434 14.76 44.32 -14.07
CA GLU A 434 15.09 45.16 -12.90
C GLU A 434 13.93 45.26 -11.91
N HIS A 435 12.68 45.11 -12.36
CA HIS A 435 11.50 45.17 -11.50
C HIS A 435 11.44 44.00 -10.52
N TYR A 436 12.10 42.87 -10.85
CA TYR A 436 12.15 41.68 -10.01
C TYR A 436 13.36 41.65 -9.08
N ARG A 437 14.31 42.58 -9.24
CA ARG A 437 15.53 42.66 -8.42
C ARG A 437 15.25 43.34 -7.07
N PRO A 438 15.55 42.68 -5.94
CA PRO A 438 15.52 43.34 -4.64
C PRO A 438 16.49 44.54 -4.59
N ARG A 439 16.08 45.66 -3.98
CA ARG A 439 16.95 46.84 -3.79
C ARG A 439 17.76 46.75 -2.51
N GLY A 440 18.86 47.51 -2.42
CA GLY A 440 19.57 47.76 -1.15
C GLY A 440 20.72 46.78 -0.86
N SER A 441 20.61 45.97 0.20
CA SER A 441 21.71 45.06 0.61
C SER A 441 21.96 43.94 -0.40
N GLU A 442 20.91 43.35 -0.95
CA GLU A 442 20.99 42.25 -1.91
C GLU A 442 21.55 42.72 -3.27
N GLU A 443 21.22 43.94 -3.70
CA GLU A 443 21.80 44.56 -4.90
C GLU A 443 23.31 44.77 -4.77
N ARG A 444 23.77 45.32 -3.63
CA ARG A 444 25.20 45.43 -3.33
C ARG A 444 25.88 44.07 -3.30
N ARG A 445 25.21 43.07 -2.72
CA ARG A 445 25.71 41.69 -2.62
C ARG A 445 25.85 41.04 -3.99
N ALA A 446 24.90 41.24 -4.90
CA ALA A 446 24.99 40.75 -6.27
C ALA A 446 26.24 41.26 -6.99
N GLY A 447 26.66 42.51 -6.72
CA GLY A 447 27.92 43.07 -7.22
C GLY A 447 29.19 42.37 -6.71
N THR A 448 29.12 41.72 -5.54
CA THR A 448 30.25 41.04 -4.88
C THR A 448 30.34 39.53 -5.17
N ILE A 449 29.33 38.94 -5.81
CA ILE A 449 29.27 37.51 -6.14
C ILE A 449 29.64 37.33 -7.62
N PRO A 450 30.88 36.91 -7.97
CA PRO A 450 31.32 36.86 -9.36
C PRO A 450 30.45 35.95 -10.24
N GLN A 451 29.87 34.89 -9.67
CA GLN A 451 29.05 33.90 -10.37
C GLN A 451 27.80 34.52 -11.00
N VAL A 452 27.24 35.60 -10.43
CA VAL A 452 26.11 36.33 -11.02
C VAL A 452 26.43 36.85 -12.42
N LYS A 453 27.70 37.21 -12.68
CA LYS A 453 28.18 37.68 -14.00
C LYS A 453 28.66 36.56 -14.91
N LYS A 454 28.78 35.32 -14.41
CA LYS A 454 29.24 34.16 -15.19
C LYS A 454 28.07 33.41 -15.84
N GLY A 455 26.91 33.35 -15.19
CA GLY A 455 25.72 32.68 -15.73
C GLY A 455 24.94 31.93 -14.64
N ILE A 456 23.77 31.43 -15.01
CA ILE A 456 22.84 30.80 -14.06
C ILE A 456 23.33 29.45 -13.54
N GLU A 457 23.97 28.63 -14.39
CA GLU A 457 24.51 27.32 -14.01
C GLU A 457 25.65 27.44 -13.00
N GLU A 458 26.63 28.29 -13.30
CA GLU A 458 27.76 28.54 -12.39
C GLU A 458 27.28 29.08 -11.05
N LEU A 459 26.30 30.00 -11.06
CA LEU A 459 25.69 30.51 -9.84
C LEU A 459 25.05 29.37 -9.05
N TYR A 460 24.19 28.56 -9.68
CA TYR A 460 23.49 27.45 -9.04
C TYR A 460 24.44 26.40 -8.45
N ASN A 461 25.51 26.05 -9.18
CA ASN A 461 26.44 25.00 -8.76
C ASN A 461 27.42 25.45 -7.67
N THR A 462 27.66 26.76 -7.54
CA THR A 462 28.71 27.27 -6.63
C THR A 462 28.16 27.84 -5.33
N VAL A 463 26.96 28.44 -5.34
CA VAL A 463 26.39 29.05 -4.13
C VAL A 463 25.31 28.17 -3.51
N GLY A 464 25.13 28.26 -2.19
CA GLY A 464 24.02 27.57 -1.53
C GLY A 464 22.66 28.02 -2.06
N PHE A 465 21.69 27.11 -2.09
CA PHE A 465 20.41 27.32 -2.79
C PHE A 465 19.61 28.55 -2.32
N ASN A 466 19.58 28.82 -1.01
CA ASN A 466 18.92 30.01 -0.49
C ASN A 466 19.58 31.34 -0.98
N LEU A 467 20.89 31.33 -1.21
CA LEU A 467 21.58 32.46 -1.82
C LEU A 467 21.32 32.53 -3.32
N PHE A 468 21.27 31.38 -4.01
CA PHE A 468 20.85 31.30 -5.41
C PHE A 468 19.48 31.93 -5.63
N LEU A 469 18.48 31.58 -4.80
CA LEU A 469 17.12 32.13 -4.90
C LEU A 469 17.09 33.67 -4.89
N ARG A 470 17.98 34.29 -4.14
CA ARG A 470 18.08 35.76 -4.04
C ARG A 470 18.87 36.38 -5.18
N MET A 471 19.86 35.67 -5.72
CA MET A 471 20.81 36.20 -6.69
C MET A 471 20.46 35.91 -8.15
N ALA A 472 19.67 34.88 -8.44
CA ALA A 472 19.34 34.46 -9.80
C ALA A 472 18.72 35.57 -10.66
N VAL A 473 17.85 36.42 -10.08
CA VAL A 473 17.23 37.56 -10.78
C VAL A 473 18.23 38.67 -11.18
N PHE A 474 19.46 38.64 -10.65
CA PHE A 474 20.53 39.57 -11.02
C PHE A 474 21.40 39.07 -12.17
N VAL A 475 21.26 37.80 -12.59
CA VAL A 475 21.96 37.30 -13.77
C VAL A 475 21.50 38.11 -15.00
N PRO A 476 22.42 38.75 -15.76
CA PRO A 476 22.04 39.53 -16.92
C PRO A 476 21.34 38.67 -17.99
N PRO A 477 20.22 39.13 -18.61
CA PRO A 477 19.48 38.35 -19.61
C PRO A 477 20.34 37.83 -20.76
N ARG A 478 21.32 38.62 -21.21
CA ARG A 478 22.25 38.27 -22.30
C ARG A 478 23.12 37.04 -22.05
N ILE A 479 23.31 36.63 -20.79
CA ILE A 479 24.07 35.43 -20.41
C ILE A 479 23.20 34.42 -19.66
N LEU A 480 21.88 34.64 -19.67
CA LEU A 480 20.94 33.76 -18.99
C LEU A 480 20.64 32.57 -19.90
N ASP A 481 21.23 31.43 -19.59
CA ASP A 481 20.88 30.16 -20.23
C ASP A 481 19.48 29.73 -19.77
N LEU A 482 18.52 29.80 -20.70
CA LEU A 482 17.12 29.46 -20.43
C LEU A 482 16.91 27.97 -20.22
N ASP A 483 17.64 27.10 -20.92
CA ASP A 483 17.49 25.65 -20.80
C ASP A 483 18.00 25.18 -19.43
N ALA A 484 19.13 25.76 -19.00
CA ALA A 484 19.66 25.55 -17.67
C ALA A 484 18.70 26.05 -16.58
N LEU A 485 18.19 27.28 -16.72
CA LEU A 485 17.25 27.83 -15.77
C LEU A 485 15.95 27.02 -15.72
N GLU A 486 15.43 26.58 -16.87
CA GLU A 486 14.24 25.72 -16.95
C GLU A 486 14.43 24.41 -16.19
N LYS A 487 15.58 23.74 -16.37
CA LYS A 487 15.92 22.52 -15.61
C LYS A 487 15.97 22.77 -14.11
N ILE A 488 16.58 23.88 -13.68
CA ILE A 488 16.65 24.26 -12.26
C ILE A 488 15.24 24.54 -11.71
N LEU A 489 14.42 25.30 -12.44
CA LEU A 489 13.05 25.60 -12.02
C LEU A 489 12.20 24.33 -11.93
N LYS A 490 12.26 23.43 -12.91
CA LYS A 490 11.58 22.13 -12.89
C LYS A 490 12.00 21.27 -11.71
N LYS A 491 13.31 21.22 -11.42
CA LYS A 491 13.88 20.45 -10.30
C LYS A 491 13.34 20.90 -8.93
N HIS A 492 13.08 22.19 -8.77
CA HIS A 492 12.70 22.80 -7.50
C HIS A 492 11.25 23.28 -7.43
N ALA A 493 10.42 22.94 -8.43
CA ALA A 493 9.05 23.43 -8.52
C ALA A 493 8.12 22.89 -7.43
N ASP A 494 8.48 21.75 -6.82
CA ASP A 494 7.71 21.05 -5.78
C ASP A 494 8.42 21.02 -4.42
N ASP A 495 9.50 21.80 -4.25
CA ASP A 495 10.18 21.95 -2.97
C ASP A 495 9.31 22.68 -1.93
N ASP A 496 9.44 22.30 -0.67
CA ASP A 496 8.74 22.94 0.45
C ASP A 496 9.46 24.23 0.88
N PHE A 497 9.11 25.34 0.23
CA PHE A 497 9.69 26.65 0.50
C PHE A 497 9.01 27.37 1.67
N SER A 498 9.82 28.03 2.50
CA SER A 498 9.31 29.07 3.39
C SER A 498 8.63 30.20 2.58
N PRO A 499 7.71 30.99 3.16
CA PRO A 499 7.02 32.07 2.44
C PRO A 499 7.98 33.06 1.75
N GLY A 500 9.13 33.35 2.37
CA GLY A 500 10.17 34.20 1.81
C GLY A 500 10.85 33.58 0.59
N GLU A 501 11.23 32.30 0.68
CA GLU A 501 11.84 31.55 -0.42
C GLU A 501 10.88 31.37 -1.59
N LYS A 502 9.61 31.05 -1.32
CA LYS A 502 8.55 30.96 -2.33
C LYS A 502 8.42 32.27 -3.10
N SER A 503 8.47 33.40 -2.40
CA SER A 503 8.43 34.71 -3.07
C SER A 503 9.64 34.99 -3.95
N GLN A 504 10.84 34.52 -3.59
CA GLN A 504 12.03 34.68 -4.43
C GLN A 504 11.99 33.74 -5.63
N PHE A 505 11.59 32.49 -5.42
CA PHE A 505 11.40 31.51 -6.49
C PHE A 505 10.43 32.01 -7.56
N ILE A 506 9.26 32.54 -7.16
CA ILE A 506 8.29 33.08 -8.12
C ILE A 506 8.87 34.27 -8.91
N LYS A 507 9.73 35.11 -8.32
CA LYS A 507 10.40 36.18 -9.07
C LYS A 507 11.32 35.63 -10.14
N ILE A 508 12.05 34.55 -9.86
CA ILE A 508 12.88 33.86 -10.86
C ILE A 508 12.01 33.34 -11.99
N VAL A 509 10.86 32.73 -11.68
CA VAL A 509 9.91 32.27 -12.70
C VAL A 509 9.38 33.44 -13.55
N CYS A 510 9.10 34.60 -12.94
CA CYS A 510 8.69 35.80 -13.68
C CYS A 510 9.80 36.33 -14.60
N VAL A 511 11.07 36.27 -14.16
CA VAL A 511 12.22 36.64 -14.99
C VAL A 511 12.39 35.65 -16.15
N TYR A 512 12.29 34.35 -15.88
CA TYR A 512 12.31 33.30 -16.91
C TYR A 512 11.20 33.51 -17.94
N ASP A 513 9.96 33.71 -17.48
CA ASP A 513 8.79 33.99 -18.32
C ASP A 513 8.99 35.24 -19.20
N LEU A 514 9.44 36.34 -18.59
CA LEU A 514 9.73 37.58 -19.29
C LEU A 514 10.81 37.38 -20.36
N VAL A 515 11.96 36.79 -20.01
CA VAL A 515 13.08 36.63 -20.95
C VAL A 515 12.72 35.65 -22.07
N LYS A 516 12.01 34.57 -21.77
CA LYS A 516 11.61 33.54 -22.75
C LYS A 516 10.49 34.01 -23.68
N TYR A 517 9.45 34.67 -23.15
CA TYR A 517 8.21 34.89 -23.90
C TYR A 517 7.95 36.35 -24.30
N SER A 518 8.63 37.35 -23.75
CA SER A 518 8.31 38.75 -24.07
C SER A 518 8.88 39.24 -25.41
N ARG A 519 9.75 38.47 -26.07
CA ARG A 519 10.51 38.85 -27.29
C ARG A 519 11.40 40.10 -27.13
N ARG A 520 11.58 40.63 -25.92
CA ARG A 520 12.37 41.86 -25.65
C ARG A 520 13.86 41.59 -25.47
N TYR A 521 14.20 40.35 -25.15
CA TYR A 521 15.55 39.90 -24.86
C TYR A 521 15.90 38.90 -25.95
N GLY A 522 16.28 39.40 -27.13
CA GLY A 522 16.61 38.56 -28.27
C GLY A 522 17.76 37.61 -27.93
N PHE A 523 17.59 36.33 -28.27
CA PHE A 523 18.70 35.42 -28.48
C PHE A 523 19.01 35.50 -29.97
N ALA A 524 20.14 36.13 -30.31
CA ALA A 524 20.68 36.05 -31.66
C ALA A 524 21.13 34.62 -31.97
#